data_AF-A0A8H5FA77-F1
#
_entry.id   AF-A0A8H5FA77-F1
#
_cell.length_a   1.000
_cell.length_b   1.000
_cell.length_c   1.000
_cell.angle_alpha   90.00
_cell.angle_beta   90.00
_cell.angle_gamma   90.00
#
_symmetry.space_group_name_H-M   'P 1'
#
loop_
_entity.id
_entity.type
_entity.pdbx_description
1 polymer ?
#
loop_
_entity_poly.entity_id
_entity_poly.type
_entity_poly.pdbx_seq_one_letter_code
_entity_poly.pdbx_strand_id
1 'polypeptide(L)'
;MKPRPLPLELQWKIIQHADNDSDLCSLALCCRNFRDEAQKSLFRHPTAVGFSQLRNFLEAIICSPTRLAFMVQSYWMVEPSRDNLEAERRIAATALYHMRHLTSLEVEHPDCIDIVALMHCAFKLEVLIWGSKVTTEETPPMLFDFLGAQPTLRRLTIYDHPSAVENREVLRDDPKWCPNLVYLGAQQGFLDIFLAEHRSIRHLECFRFSSASAELANIPSSRTESVEYLTILTYEPRLDFPFLERMASLVLLDVITSYTSDTDMHTKLRFLTSTRRLQYLVFTEPLSRYSNKVTTFDTAQAAFALCHTLKHVDIRQKGWTPGRYDRFYPPQNSGEMERRVVRAHEIYAWRENP
;
A
#
# COMPACT_ATOMS: atom_id res chain seq x y z
N MET A 1 18.57 9.60 16.62
CA MET A 1 18.48 10.00 15.19
C MET A 1 19.74 10.78 14.83
N LYS A 2 20.47 10.38 13.79
CA LYS A 2 21.55 11.24 13.25
C LYS A 2 20.89 12.40 12.48
N PRO A 3 21.27 13.66 12.70
CA PRO A 3 20.75 14.76 11.91
C PRO A 3 21.07 14.52 10.44
N ARG A 4 20.06 14.58 9.57
CA ARG A 4 20.31 14.55 8.13
C ARG A 4 21.05 15.85 7.76
N PRO A 5 22.11 15.78 6.94
CA PRO A 5 22.76 16.97 6.47
C PRO A 5 21.76 17.84 5.69
N LEU A 6 21.90 19.16 5.81
CA LEU A 6 21.10 20.11 5.05
C LEU A 6 21.21 19.82 3.53
N PRO A 7 20.15 20.02 2.73
CA PRO A 7 20.23 19.96 1.27
C PRO A 7 21.41 20.77 0.70
N LEU A 8 22.05 20.28 -0.35
CA LEU A 8 23.26 20.87 -0.93
C LEU A 8 23.03 22.30 -1.44
N GLU A 9 21.83 22.59 -1.95
CA GLU A 9 21.41 23.91 -2.41
C GLU A 9 21.40 24.95 -1.27
N LEU A 10 21.18 24.47 -0.04
CA LEU A 10 21.17 25.27 1.17
C LEU A 10 22.59 25.42 1.75
N GLN A 11 23.41 24.37 1.71
CA GLN A 11 24.81 24.45 2.12
C GLN A 11 25.60 25.44 1.26
N TRP A 12 25.36 25.46 -0.05
CA TRP A 12 26.03 26.35 -1.00
C TRP A 12 25.79 27.83 -0.70
N LYS A 13 24.57 28.20 -0.29
CA LYS A 13 24.23 29.58 0.08
C LYS A 13 24.87 30.02 1.40
N ILE A 14 25.07 29.10 2.35
CA ILE A 14 25.81 29.36 3.59
C ILE A 14 27.29 29.59 3.29
N ILE A 15 27.89 28.72 2.47
CA ILE A 15 29.31 28.82 2.07
C ILE A 15 29.57 30.14 1.35
N GLN A 16 28.72 30.51 0.39
CA GLN A 16 28.85 31.78 -0.35
C GLN A 16 28.70 33.04 0.54
N HIS A 17 28.05 32.93 1.70
CA HIS A 17 27.88 34.06 2.64
C HIS A 17 28.91 34.09 3.76
N ALA A 18 29.48 32.95 4.16
CA ALA A 18 30.57 32.92 5.12
C ALA A 18 31.83 33.65 4.62
N ASP A 19 31.99 33.76 3.29
CA ASP A 19 33.12 34.43 2.65
C ASP A 19 32.94 35.96 2.48
N ASN A 20 31.75 36.55 2.75
CA ASN A 20 31.48 37.98 2.55
C ASN A 20 30.76 38.61 3.75
N ASP A 21 31.50 39.42 4.53
CA ASP A 21 31.11 39.95 5.85
C ASP A 21 30.14 41.16 5.84
N SER A 22 29.37 41.35 4.77
CA SER A 22 28.48 42.52 4.64
C SER A 22 27.13 42.15 4.03
N ASP A 23 26.15 41.82 4.87
CA ASP A 23 24.81 42.42 4.88
C ASP A 23 23.82 41.55 5.68
N LEU A 24 23.32 42.12 6.79
CA LEU A 24 22.22 41.54 7.58
C LEU A 24 20.98 41.23 6.73
N CYS A 25 20.75 42.00 5.67
CA CYS A 25 19.69 41.78 4.69
C CYS A 25 19.85 40.45 3.93
N SER A 26 21.08 40.11 3.53
CA SER A 26 21.39 38.86 2.82
C SER A 26 21.25 37.64 3.74
N LEU A 27 21.70 37.76 4.99
CA LEU A 27 21.48 36.72 6.02
C LEU A 27 19.99 36.53 6.30
N ALA A 28 19.21 37.61 6.43
CA ALA A 28 17.77 37.54 6.62
C ALA A 28 17.04 36.88 5.44
N LEU A 29 17.45 37.16 4.20
CA LEU A 29 16.93 36.49 3.00
C LEU A 29 17.28 35.00 2.96
N CYS A 30 18.51 34.63 3.33
CA CYS A 30 18.90 33.24 3.46
C CYS A 30 18.06 32.52 4.54
N CYS A 31 17.97 33.06 5.75
CA CYS A 31 17.13 32.52 6.82
C CYS A 31 15.67 32.35 6.38
N ARG A 32 15.11 33.30 5.61
CA ARG A 32 13.77 33.19 5.04
C ARG A 32 13.66 32.01 4.07
N ASN A 33 14.59 31.89 3.13
CA ASN A 33 14.63 30.78 2.18
C ASN A 33 14.79 29.42 2.89
N PHE A 34 15.64 29.34 3.91
CA PHE A 34 15.82 28.17 4.76
C PHE A 34 14.52 27.77 5.44
N ARG A 35 13.83 28.74 6.05
CA ARG A 35 12.54 28.51 6.68
C ARG A 35 11.50 28.03 5.68
N ASP A 36 11.41 28.66 4.52
CA ASP A 36 10.42 28.31 3.50
C ASP A 36 10.68 26.89 2.94
N GLU A 37 11.95 26.52 2.73
CA GLU A 37 12.32 25.17 2.26
C GLU A 37 12.15 24.10 3.35
N ALA A 38 12.48 24.44 4.60
CA ALA A 38 12.19 23.58 5.75
C ALA A 38 10.67 23.37 5.90
N GLN A 39 9.86 24.42 5.72
CA GLN A 39 8.40 24.30 5.72
C GLN A 39 7.90 23.41 4.58
N LYS A 40 8.43 23.55 3.36
CA LYS A 40 8.10 22.60 2.27
C LYS A 40 8.42 21.18 2.67
N SER A 41 9.62 20.93 3.17
CA SER A 41 10.01 19.57 3.55
C SER A 41 9.15 19.01 4.70
N LEU A 42 8.77 19.84 5.68
CA LEU A 42 8.01 19.42 6.85
C LEU A 42 6.53 19.15 6.53
N PHE A 43 5.91 20.01 5.73
CA PHE A 43 4.46 19.98 5.49
C PHE A 43 4.07 19.17 4.24
N ARG A 44 5.00 18.91 3.31
CA ARG A 44 4.70 18.15 2.09
C ARG A 44 4.33 16.70 2.34
N HIS A 45 5.05 16.06 3.26
CA HIS A 45 4.85 14.67 3.69
C HIS A 45 4.97 14.59 5.22
N PRO A 46 3.92 14.96 5.97
CA PRO A 46 3.97 15.01 7.41
C PRO A 46 4.20 13.61 7.99
N THR A 47 5.27 13.44 8.76
CA THR A 47 5.51 12.25 9.57
C THR A 47 5.22 12.59 11.03
N ALA A 48 3.95 12.56 11.43
CA ALA A 48 3.57 12.79 12.82
C ALA A 48 3.75 11.50 13.64
N VAL A 49 4.46 11.60 14.77
CA VAL A 49 4.61 10.48 15.72
C VAL A 49 3.73 10.78 16.92
N GLY A 50 2.42 10.52 16.74
CA GLY A 50 1.41 10.64 17.81
C GLY A 50 0.40 11.78 17.61
N PHE A 51 -0.70 11.66 18.35
CA PHE A 51 -1.92 12.43 18.14
C PHE A 51 -1.77 13.95 18.41
N SER A 52 -1.06 14.35 19.46
CA SER A 52 -0.89 15.77 19.80
C SER A 52 -0.12 16.55 18.72
N GLN A 53 0.86 15.90 18.07
CA GLN A 53 1.59 16.49 16.95
C GLN A 53 0.70 16.60 15.71
N LEU A 54 -0.14 15.58 15.46
CA LEU A 54 -1.11 15.59 14.37
C LEU A 54 -2.12 16.74 14.53
N ARG A 55 -2.67 16.91 15.73
CA ARG A 55 -3.59 18.01 16.03
C ARG A 55 -2.94 19.37 15.80
N ASN A 56 -1.74 19.59 16.33
CA ASN A 56 -1.01 20.84 16.12
C ASN A 56 -0.73 21.11 14.63
N PHE A 57 -0.42 20.07 13.87
CA PHE A 57 -0.27 20.16 12.42
C PHE A 57 -1.57 20.61 11.74
N LEU A 58 -2.69 19.94 12.04
CA LEU A 58 -3.99 20.27 11.45
C LEU A 58 -4.45 21.69 11.83
N GLU A 59 -4.26 22.09 13.09
CA GLU A 59 -4.53 23.46 13.53
C GLU A 59 -3.64 24.47 12.79
N ALA A 60 -2.36 24.17 12.56
CA ALA A 60 -1.48 25.03 11.76
C ALA A 60 -1.94 25.15 10.29
N ILE A 61 -2.47 24.07 9.70
CA ILE A 61 -3.09 24.11 8.36
C ILE A 61 -4.30 25.03 8.35
N ILE A 62 -5.20 24.91 9.34
CA ILE A 62 -6.41 25.72 9.47
C ILE A 62 -6.06 27.19 9.67
N CYS A 63 -5.06 27.49 10.51
CA CYS A 63 -4.61 28.86 10.75
C CYS A 63 -3.84 29.46 9.56
N SER A 64 -3.35 28.65 8.62
CA SER A 64 -2.59 29.11 7.44
C SER A 64 -3.08 28.45 6.14
N PRO A 65 -4.35 28.71 5.74
CA PRO A 65 -5.03 27.95 4.69
C PRO A 65 -4.50 28.24 3.28
N THR A 66 -3.76 29.33 3.08
CA THR A 66 -3.19 29.71 1.76
C THR A 66 -1.72 29.36 1.62
N ARG A 67 -0.99 29.24 2.73
CA ARG A 67 0.46 28.98 2.71
C ARG A 67 0.77 27.55 3.08
N LEU A 68 0.50 27.13 4.31
CA LEU A 68 0.89 25.79 4.78
C LEU A 68 0.02 24.71 4.14
N ALA A 69 -1.29 24.94 4.03
CA ALA A 69 -2.22 23.97 3.44
C ALA A 69 -1.89 23.64 1.97
N PHE A 70 -1.43 24.63 1.20
CA PHE A 70 -1.04 24.45 -0.20
C PHE A 70 0.25 23.63 -0.37
N MET A 71 1.05 23.48 0.69
CA MET A 71 2.29 22.72 0.63
C MET A 71 2.07 21.22 0.84
N VAL A 72 0.93 20.84 1.43
CA VAL A 72 0.61 19.44 1.75
C VAL A 72 0.28 18.66 0.48
N GLN A 73 1.04 17.60 0.22
CA GLN A 73 0.82 16.71 -0.93
C GLN A 73 0.39 15.31 -0.50
N SER A 74 0.81 14.87 0.68
CA SER A 74 0.38 13.60 1.24
C SER A 74 -0.10 13.79 2.66
N TYR A 75 -1.11 13.03 3.06
CA TYR A 75 -1.61 13.02 4.42
C TYR A 75 -1.98 11.60 4.81
N TRP A 76 -1.55 11.20 6.01
CA TRP A 76 -1.87 9.93 6.62
C TRP A 76 -2.62 10.19 7.92
N MET A 77 -3.85 9.70 7.98
CA MET A 77 -4.73 9.85 9.12
C MET A 77 -4.64 8.60 9.99
N VAL A 78 -4.12 8.81 11.21
CA VAL A 78 -3.98 7.79 12.26
C VAL A 78 -5.22 7.81 13.16
N GLU A 79 -5.48 6.69 13.83
CA GLU A 79 -6.60 6.57 14.78
C GLU A 79 -6.60 7.71 15.83
N PRO A 80 -7.66 8.54 15.87
CA PRO A 80 -7.94 9.51 16.91
C PRO A 80 -8.20 8.82 18.24
N SER A 81 -8.08 9.58 19.32
CA SER A 81 -8.46 9.07 20.65
C SER A 81 -9.98 8.92 20.73
N ARG A 82 -10.47 7.77 21.24
CA ARG A 82 -11.92 7.50 21.32
C ARG A 82 -12.69 8.59 22.09
N ASP A 83 -12.05 9.20 23.07
CA ASP A 83 -12.66 10.20 23.96
C ASP A 83 -12.99 11.52 23.24
N ASN A 84 -12.37 11.82 22.09
CA ASN A 84 -12.53 13.08 21.36
C ASN A 84 -12.77 12.92 19.85
N LEU A 85 -13.11 11.70 19.40
CA LEU A 85 -13.29 11.32 17.99
C LEU A 85 -14.02 12.38 17.15
N GLU A 86 -15.16 12.90 17.63
CA GLU A 86 -15.98 13.86 16.88
C GLU A 86 -15.33 15.24 16.71
N ALA A 87 -14.60 15.72 17.73
CA ALA A 87 -13.85 16.98 17.61
C ALA A 87 -12.67 16.81 16.64
N GLU A 88 -12.01 15.65 16.69
CA GLU A 88 -10.86 15.32 15.87
C GLU A 88 -11.26 15.13 14.40
N ARG A 89 -12.39 14.47 14.13
CA ARG A 89 -13.06 14.39 12.82
C ARG A 89 -13.30 15.79 12.23
N ARG A 90 -13.87 16.72 13.02
CA ARG A 90 -14.15 18.10 12.57
C ARG A 90 -12.90 18.89 12.24
N ILE A 91 -11.84 18.76 13.05
CA ILE A 91 -10.55 19.40 12.79
C ILE A 91 -9.93 18.83 11.49
N ALA A 92 -9.92 17.52 11.33
CA ALA A 92 -9.40 16.87 10.13
C ALA A 92 -10.16 17.29 8.86
N ALA A 93 -11.49 17.27 8.90
CA ALA A 93 -12.34 17.72 7.79
C ALA A 93 -12.04 19.18 7.39
N THR A 94 -11.94 20.08 8.37
CA THR A 94 -11.64 21.49 8.12
C THR A 94 -10.25 21.69 7.53
N ALA A 95 -9.25 20.96 8.04
CA ALA A 95 -7.89 21.02 7.51
C ALA A 95 -7.81 20.50 6.07
N LEU A 96 -8.43 19.35 5.79
CA LEU A 96 -8.45 18.74 4.44
C LEU A 96 -9.11 19.64 3.40
N TYR A 97 -10.19 20.34 3.77
CA TYR A 97 -10.83 21.34 2.90
C TYR A 97 -9.84 22.40 2.40
N HIS A 98 -8.83 22.76 3.20
CA HIS A 98 -7.80 23.72 2.84
C HIS A 98 -6.62 23.11 2.04
N MET A 99 -6.39 21.80 2.09
CA MET A 99 -5.26 21.12 1.45
C MET A 99 -5.46 20.92 -0.07
N ARG A 100 -5.52 22.00 -0.84
CA ARG A 100 -5.88 21.96 -2.28
C ARG A 100 -4.94 21.16 -3.18
N HIS A 101 -3.71 20.91 -2.76
CA HIS A 101 -2.69 20.17 -3.52
C HIS A 101 -2.46 18.75 -3.02
N LEU A 102 -3.35 18.25 -2.16
CA LEU A 102 -3.30 16.87 -1.68
C LEU A 102 -3.48 15.89 -2.85
N THR A 103 -2.52 14.99 -3.02
CA THR A 103 -2.52 13.96 -4.08
C THR A 103 -2.53 12.55 -3.50
N SER A 104 -2.08 12.37 -2.26
CA SER A 104 -2.09 11.07 -1.58
C SER A 104 -2.80 11.18 -0.24
N LEU A 105 -3.81 10.36 -0.04
CA LEU A 105 -4.55 10.28 1.22
C LEU A 105 -4.57 8.83 1.70
N GLU A 106 -4.15 8.61 2.94
CA GLU A 106 -4.26 7.32 3.63
C GLU A 106 -5.13 7.49 4.88
N VAL A 107 -6.19 6.70 4.95
CA VAL A 107 -7.18 6.70 6.02
C VAL A 107 -7.19 5.31 6.63
N GLU A 108 -6.50 5.11 7.76
CA GLU A 108 -6.48 3.79 8.41
C GLU A 108 -7.84 3.43 9.01
N HIS A 109 -8.54 4.42 9.56
CA HIS A 109 -9.82 4.22 10.21
C HIS A 109 -10.85 5.07 9.48
N PRO A 110 -11.72 4.47 8.65
CA PRO A 110 -12.72 5.18 7.85
C PRO A 110 -13.61 6.09 8.68
N ASP A 111 -13.94 5.64 9.88
CA ASP A 111 -14.66 6.40 10.88
C ASP A 111 -14.00 7.75 11.19
N CYS A 112 -12.70 7.94 11.01
CA CYS A 112 -12.02 9.15 11.46
C CYS A 112 -12.23 10.34 10.53
N ILE A 113 -12.97 10.13 9.45
CA ILE A 113 -13.27 11.16 8.46
C ILE A 113 -14.72 11.10 8.04
N ASP A 114 -15.34 12.28 7.99
CA ASP A 114 -16.64 12.43 7.34
C ASP A 114 -16.43 12.44 5.82
N ILE A 115 -16.95 11.41 5.14
CA ILE A 115 -16.82 11.28 3.70
C ILE A 115 -17.59 12.37 2.93
N VAL A 116 -18.66 12.92 3.53
CA VAL A 116 -19.38 14.06 2.95
C VAL A 116 -18.47 15.29 2.93
N ALA A 117 -17.66 15.48 3.97
CA ALA A 117 -16.68 16.56 4.00
C ALA A 117 -15.60 16.39 2.93
N LEU A 118 -15.17 15.15 2.64
CA LEU A 118 -14.23 14.86 1.55
C LEU A 118 -14.77 15.23 0.18
N MET A 119 -16.07 15.01 -0.07
CA MET A 119 -16.71 15.37 -1.34
C MET A 119 -16.68 16.88 -1.63
N HIS A 120 -16.57 17.71 -0.60
CA HIS A 120 -16.46 19.17 -0.73
C HIS A 120 -15.03 19.69 -0.88
N CYS A 121 -14.02 18.80 -0.85
CA CYS A 121 -12.63 19.19 -1.00
C CYS A 121 -12.26 19.46 -2.47
N ALA A 122 -11.41 20.46 -2.71
CA ALA A 122 -11.03 20.86 -4.07
C ALA A 122 -9.90 20.00 -4.68
N PHE A 123 -9.18 19.23 -3.87
CA PHE A 123 -8.06 18.42 -4.32
C PHE A 123 -8.51 17.24 -5.18
N LYS A 124 -7.59 16.71 -5.99
CA LYS A 124 -7.78 15.52 -6.82
C LYS A 124 -6.69 14.52 -6.50
N LEU A 125 -7.09 13.36 -5.99
CA LEU A 125 -6.16 12.34 -5.51
C LEU A 125 -5.58 11.53 -6.67
N GLU A 126 -4.32 11.17 -6.54
CA GLU A 126 -3.64 10.15 -7.34
C GLU A 126 -3.56 8.81 -6.57
N VAL A 127 -3.49 8.88 -5.24
CA VAL A 127 -3.39 7.72 -4.34
C VAL A 127 -4.43 7.84 -3.23
N LEU A 128 -5.23 6.79 -3.05
CA LEU A 128 -6.11 6.62 -1.91
C LEU A 128 -5.90 5.25 -1.28
N ILE A 129 -5.65 5.24 0.02
CA ILE A 129 -5.67 4.04 0.85
C ILE A 129 -6.76 4.24 1.89
N TRP A 130 -7.73 3.32 1.93
CA TRP A 130 -8.92 3.41 2.74
C TRP A 130 -9.10 2.16 3.61
N GLY A 131 -9.26 2.38 4.90
CA GLY A 131 -9.39 1.33 5.90
C GLY A 131 -8.05 0.80 6.41
N SER A 132 -8.16 -0.09 7.39
CA SER A 132 -7.04 -0.75 8.02
C SER A 132 -7.19 -2.25 7.86
N LYS A 133 -6.05 -2.94 7.94
CA LYS A 133 -5.99 -4.40 7.96
C LYS A 133 -6.64 -5.00 9.20
N VAL A 134 -7.21 -4.23 10.12
CA VAL A 134 -7.73 -4.70 11.42
C VAL A 134 -9.19 -4.32 11.66
N THR A 135 -9.73 -3.33 10.94
CA THR A 135 -11.09 -2.81 11.14
C THR A 135 -12.14 -3.70 10.45
N THR A 136 -13.34 -3.77 11.04
CA THR A 136 -14.52 -4.48 10.49
C THR A 136 -15.66 -3.51 10.17
N GLU A 137 -15.36 -2.22 10.06
CA GLU A 137 -16.33 -1.14 9.84
C GLU A 137 -16.77 -1.09 8.39
N GLU A 138 -18.08 -1.03 8.15
CA GLU A 138 -18.64 -1.05 6.80
C GLU A 138 -18.24 0.18 5.98
N THR A 139 -17.85 -0.05 4.74
CA THR A 139 -17.59 1.02 3.77
C THR A 139 -18.86 1.84 3.52
N PRO A 140 -18.83 3.16 3.74
CA PRO A 140 -19.99 4.00 3.47
C PRO A 140 -20.30 4.01 1.96
N PRO A 141 -21.57 3.88 1.54
CA PRO A 141 -21.96 3.93 0.11
C PRO A 141 -21.43 5.18 -0.62
N MET A 142 -21.37 6.32 0.09
CA MET A 142 -20.83 7.59 -0.39
C MET A 142 -19.35 7.53 -0.81
N LEU A 143 -18.61 6.47 -0.46
CA LEU A 143 -17.24 6.29 -0.96
C LEU A 143 -17.20 6.19 -2.47
N PHE A 144 -18.17 5.51 -3.10
CA PHE A 144 -18.21 5.38 -4.55
C PHE A 144 -18.50 6.72 -5.24
N ASP A 145 -19.36 7.55 -4.67
CA ASP A 145 -19.61 8.91 -5.16
C ASP A 145 -18.32 9.76 -5.08
N PHE A 146 -17.62 9.67 -3.96
CA PHE A 146 -16.32 10.33 -3.80
C PHE A 146 -15.30 9.82 -4.83
N LEU A 147 -15.19 8.51 -5.05
CA LEU A 147 -14.30 7.90 -6.04
C LEU A 147 -14.65 8.33 -7.48
N GLY A 148 -15.93 8.50 -7.80
CA GLY A 148 -16.40 9.08 -9.07
C GLY A 148 -15.91 10.50 -9.30
N ALA A 149 -15.76 11.27 -8.22
CA ALA A 149 -15.21 12.61 -8.28
C ALA A 149 -13.66 12.67 -8.37
N GLN A 150 -12.95 11.52 -8.39
CA GLN A 150 -11.48 11.43 -8.45
C GLN A 150 -10.96 10.91 -9.80
N PRO A 151 -11.03 11.68 -10.90
CA PRO A 151 -10.60 11.23 -12.23
C PRO A 151 -9.09 10.98 -12.35
N THR A 152 -8.28 11.58 -11.48
CA THR A 152 -6.82 11.44 -11.46
C THR A 152 -6.34 10.23 -10.66
N LEU A 153 -7.25 9.47 -10.03
CA LEU A 153 -6.86 8.38 -9.15
C LEU A 153 -6.19 7.25 -9.94
N ARG A 154 -4.96 6.91 -9.56
CA ARG A 154 -4.14 5.86 -10.19
C ARG A 154 -3.93 4.67 -9.30
N ARG A 155 -3.95 4.89 -7.97
CA ARG A 155 -3.80 3.85 -6.95
C ARG A 155 -4.94 3.92 -5.95
N LEU A 156 -5.64 2.81 -5.80
CA LEU A 156 -6.68 2.61 -4.81
C LEU A 156 -6.35 1.38 -3.99
N THR A 157 -6.48 1.48 -2.68
CA THR A 157 -6.38 0.34 -1.77
C THR A 157 -7.53 0.41 -0.76
N ILE A 158 -8.35 -0.63 -0.67
CA ILE A 158 -9.49 -0.72 0.23
C ILE A 158 -9.36 -2.01 1.05
N TYR A 159 -9.20 -1.90 2.37
CA TYR A 159 -8.96 -3.06 3.24
C TYR A 159 -10.24 -3.73 3.79
N ASP A 160 -11.42 -3.20 3.51
CA ASP A 160 -12.69 -3.50 4.19
C ASP A 160 -13.33 -4.87 3.90
N HIS A 161 -14.13 -5.35 4.89
CA HIS A 161 -14.86 -6.60 5.12
C HIS A 161 -16.13 -6.78 4.24
N PRO A 162 -16.67 -8.00 4.08
CA PRO A 162 -17.55 -8.42 2.96
C PRO A 162 -18.97 -7.84 2.87
N SER A 163 -19.42 -6.92 3.72
CA SER A 163 -20.81 -6.40 3.63
C SER A 163 -21.05 -5.57 2.36
N ALA A 164 -19.99 -5.07 1.70
CA ALA A 164 -20.06 -4.47 0.37
C ALA A 164 -20.67 -5.42 -0.70
N VAL A 165 -20.69 -6.74 -0.45
CA VAL A 165 -21.30 -7.74 -1.35
C VAL A 165 -22.83 -7.60 -1.40
N GLU A 166 -23.48 -7.13 -0.33
CA GLU A 166 -24.94 -6.97 -0.29
C GLU A 166 -25.44 -5.79 -1.14
N ASN A 167 -24.57 -4.80 -1.41
CA ASN A 167 -24.90 -3.62 -2.22
C ASN A 167 -24.44 -3.73 -3.69
N ARG A 168 -24.04 -4.93 -4.15
CA ARG A 168 -23.56 -5.17 -5.52
C ARG A 168 -24.55 -4.73 -6.61
N GLU A 169 -25.84 -4.82 -6.35
CA GLU A 169 -26.86 -4.46 -7.34
C GLU A 169 -26.98 -2.94 -7.52
N VAL A 170 -26.80 -2.16 -6.44
CA VAL A 170 -26.86 -0.69 -6.49
C VAL A 170 -25.65 -0.08 -7.19
N LEU A 171 -24.50 -0.77 -7.16
CA LEU A 171 -23.22 -0.30 -7.70
C LEU A 171 -23.02 -0.60 -9.20
N ARG A 172 -23.94 -1.31 -9.86
CA ARG A 172 -23.78 -1.69 -11.28
C ARG A 172 -24.24 -0.64 -12.28
N ASP A 173 -25.04 0.33 -11.87
CA ASP A 173 -25.79 1.16 -12.81
C ASP A 173 -25.07 2.45 -13.28
N ASP A 174 -23.90 2.82 -12.73
CA ASP A 174 -23.18 4.02 -13.19
C ASP A 174 -21.63 3.92 -13.12
N PRO A 175 -20.96 3.25 -14.08
CA PRO A 175 -19.59 2.80 -13.91
C PRO A 175 -18.58 3.78 -14.53
N LYS A 176 -18.33 4.91 -13.85
CA LYS A 176 -17.23 5.82 -14.23
C LYS A 176 -16.38 6.26 -13.05
N TRP A 177 -16.12 5.35 -12.13
CA TRP A 177 -15.17 5.60 -11.04
C TRP A 177 -13.74 5.51 -11.55
N CYS A 178 -12.84 6.38 -11.11
CA CYS A 178 -11.39 6.21 -11.28
C CYS A 178 -10.91 5.72 -12.67
N PRO A 179 -11.24 6.38 -13.79
CA PRO A 179 -10.94 5.91 -15.15
C PRO A 179 -9.45 5.64 -15.44
N ASN A 180 -8.55 6.26 -14.66
CA ASN A 180 -7.11 6.14 -14.80
C ASN A 180 -6.46 5.16 -13.79
N LEU A 181 -7.26 4.28 -13.17
CA LEU A 181 -6.78 3.35 -12.16
C LEU A 181 -5.81 2.32 -12.76
N VAL A 182 -4.60 2.22 -12.17
CA VAL A 182 -3.53 1.29 -12.59
C VAL A 182 -3.20 0.28 -11.50
N TYR A 183 -3.38 0.67 -10.23
CA TYR A 183 -3.17 -0.17 -9.07
C TYR A 183 -4.46 -0.28 -8.27
N LEU A 184 -4.87 -1.52 -8.01
CA LEU A 184 -6.00 -1.84 -7.14
C LEU A 184 -5.55 -2.83 -6.06
N GLY A 185 -5.69 -2.45 -4.80
CA GLY A 185 -5.63 -3.36 -3.67
C GLY A 185 -7.01 -3.49 -3.06
N ALA A 186 -7.61 -4.67 -3.05
CA ALA A 186 -8.91 -4.83 -2.40
C ALA A 186 -9.22 -6.26 -1.94
N GLN A 187 -10.27 -6.40 -1.13
CA GLN A 187 -10.96 -7.67 -0.93
C GLN A 187 -11.89 -7.97 -2.12
N GLN A 188 -12.27 -9.24 -2.29
CA GLN A 188 -13.01 -9.75 -3.46
C GLN A 188 -14.23 -8.91 -3.86
N GLY A 189 -15.04 -8.48 -2.88
CA GLY A 189 -16.27 -7.71 -3.12
C GLY A 189 -16.04 -6.50 -4.03
N PHE A 190 -14.95 -5.78 -3.80
CA PHE A 190 -14.55 -4.61 -4.58
C PHE A 190 -13.80 -4.98 -5.86
N LEU A 191 -13.03 -6.07 -5.86
CA LEU A 191 -12.31 -6.52 -7.05
C LEU A 191 -13.24 -6.79 -8.23
N ASP A 192 -14.37 -7.46 -7.97
CA ASP A 192 -15.35 -7.76 -9.03
C ASP A 192 -15.92 -6.49 -9.65
N ILE A 193 -16.10 -5.44 -8.86
CA ILE A 193 -16.62 -4.13 -9.29
C ILE A 193 -15.57 -3.42 -10.15
N PHE A 194 -14.35 -3.25 -9.65
CA PHE A 194 -13.33 -2.48 -10.38
C PHE A 194 -12.76 -3.23 -11.59
N LEU A 195 -12.57 -4.56 -11.50
CA LEU A 195 -12.09 -5.34 -12.65
C LEU A 195 -13.16 -5.50 -13.74
N ALA A 196 -14.45 -5.29 -13.42
CA ALA A 196 -15.49 -5.24 -14.45
C ALA A 196 -15.27 -4.09 -15.44
N GLU A 197 -14.83 -2.96 -14.93
CA GLU A 197 -14.83 -1.67 -15.63
C GLU A 197 -13.42 -1.27 -16.10
N HIS A 198 -12.38 -1.67 -15.37
CA HIS A 198 -11.03 -1.17 -15.59
C HIS A 198 -10.09 -2.19 -16.22
N ARG A 199 -9.96 -2.12 -17.55
CA ARG A 199 -8.91 -2.82 -18.30
C ARG A 199 -7.52 -2.18 -18.16
N SER A 200 -7.41 -1.04 -17.49
CA SER A 200 -6.16 -0.31 -17.26
C SER A 200 -5.37 -0.82 -16.05
N ILE A 201 -5.99 -1.66 -15.20
CA ILE A 201 -5.35 -2.19 -13.99
C ILE A 201 -4.21 -3.13 -14.40
N ARG A 202 -3.01 -2.79 -13.93
CA ARG A 202 -1.78 -3.58 -14.14
C ARG A 202 -1.25 -4.18 -12.85
N HIS A 203 -1.55 -3.56 -11.71
CA HIS A 203 -1.13 -4.03 -10.39
C HIS A 203 -2.38 -4.38 -9.58
N LEU A 204 -2.45 -5.62 -9.14
CA LEU A 204 -3.56 -6.16 -8.38
C LEU A 204 -3.03 -6.71 -7.06
N GLU A 205 -3.56 -6.22 -5.95
CA GLU A 205 -3.27 -6.72 -4.61
C GLU A 205 -4.57 -7.26 -3.99
N CYS A 206 -4.51 -8.51 -3.58
CA CYS A 206 -5.65 -9.31 -3.19
C CYS A 206 -5.54 -9.60 -1.69
N PHE A 207 -6.43 -9.02 -0.87
CA PHE A 207 -6.38 -9.17 0.59
C PHE A 207 -7.36 -10.21 1.12
N ARG A 208 -6.92 -10.96 2.13
CA ARG A 208 -7.74 -11.79 3.03
C ARG A 208 -8.67 -12.78 2.32
N PHE A 209 -8.22 -13.38 1.22
CA PHE A 209 -8.98 -14.41 0.53
C PHE A 209 -9.20 -15.61 1.46
N SER A 210 -10.48 -15.97 1.62
CA SER A 210 -10.93 -17.15 2.37
C SER A 210 -11.09 -18.37 1.46
N SER A 211 -11.31 -18.13 0.16
CA SER A 211 -11.21 -19.09 -0.93
C SER A 211 -10.63 -18.45 -2.22
N ALA A 212 -9.34 -18.10 -2.25
CA ALA A 212 -8.65 -17.45 -3.39
C ALA A 212 -8.93 -18.13 -4.74
N SER A 213 -8.99 -19.46 -4.73
CA SER A 213 -9.25 -20.27 -5.92
C SER A 213 -10.66 -20.06 -6.47
N ALA A 214 -11.71 -20.17 -5.65
CA ALA A 214 -13.10 -20.00 -6.10
C ALA A 214 -13.44 -18.54 -6.38
N GLU A 215 -12.87 -17.62 -5.61
CA GLU A 215 -13.24 -16.20 -5.63
C GLU A 215 -12.72 -15.49 -6.89
N LEU A 216 -11.45 -15.71 -7.27
CA LEU A 216 -10.88 -15.17 -8.51
C LEU A 216 -11.22 -16.01 -9.75
N ALA A 217 -11.59 -17.29 -9.59
CA ALA A 217 -12.06 -18.13 -10.70
C ALA A 217 -13.31 -17.53 -11.39
N ASN A 218 -14.16 -16.85 -10.63
CA ASN A 218 -15.39 -16.25 -11.16
C ASN A 218 -15.16 -14.99 -11.98
N ILE A 219 -13.98 -14.37 -11.91
CA ILE A 219 -13.65 -13.20 -12.72
C ILE A 219 -13.33 -13.66 -14.15
N PRO A 220 -14.03 -13.14 -15.18
CA PRO A 220 -13.73 -13.44 -16.58
C PRO A 220 -12.25 -13.16 -16.94
N SER A 221 -11.65 -14.03 -17.75
CA SER A 221 -10.25 -13.89 -18.18
C SER A 221 -9.95 -12.52 -18.80
N SER A 222 -10.85 -12.05 -19.65
CA SER A 222 -10.76 -10.76 -20.36
C SER A 222 -10.62 -9.53 -19.44
N ARG A 223 -10.97 -9.67 -18.16
CA ARG A 223 -10.87 -8.61 -17.14
C ARG A 223 -9.56 -8.64 -16.35
N THR A 224 -8.82 -9.73 -16.46
CA THR A 224 -7.53 -9.93 -15.77
C THR A 224 -6.33 -9.99 -16.71
N GLU A 225 -6.58 -9.96 -18.03
CA GLU A 225 -5.54 -10.01 -19.07
C GLU A 225 -4.54 -8.85 -19.01
N SER A 226 -4.92 -7.70 -18.46
CA SER A 226 -4.04 -6.52 -18.32
C SER A 226 -3.14 -6.57 -17.08
N VAL A 227 -3.38 -7.50 -16.15
CA VAL A 227 -2.65 -7.59 -14.88
C VAL A 227 -1.24 -8.11 -15.14
N GLU A 228 -0.24 -7.29 -14.77
CA GLU A 228 1.19 -7.59 -14.90
C GLU A 228 1.79 -7.98 -13.54
N TYR A 229 1.26 -7.45 -12.44
CA TYR A 229 1.74 -7.66 -11.08
C TYR A 229 0.58 -8.09 -10.19
N LEU A 230 0.70 -9.28 -9.59
CA LEU A 230 -0.30 -9.80 -8.68
C LEU A 230 0.35 -10.08 -7.32
N THR A 231 -0.25 -9.54 -6.26
CA THR A 231 0.08 -9.87 -4.88
C THR A 231 -1.13 -10.53 -4.22
N ILE A 232 -0.97 -11.72 -3.65
CA ILE A 232 -2.03 -12.46 -2.97
C ILE A 232 -1.66 -12.58 -1.50
N LEU A 233 -2.48 -11.99 -0.63
CA LEU A 233 -2.41 -12.15 0.82
C LEU A 233 -3.56 -13.04 1.27
N THR A 234 -3.26 -14.28 1.64
CA THR A 234 -4.28 -15.29 1.99
C THR A 234 -4.02 -15.94 3.35
N TYR A 235 -5.12 -16.38 3.97
CA TYR A 235 -5.14 -17.15 5.20
C TYR A 235 -5.49 -18.62 4.94
N GLU A 236 -5.46 -19.08 3.69
CA GLU A 236 -5.87 -20.44 3.38
C GLU A 236 -4.73 -21.46 3.51
N PRO A 237 -5.06 -22.64 4.06
CA PRO A 237 -4.15 -23.79 4.07
C PRO A 237 -4.16 -24.55 2.74
N ARG A 238 -4.93 -24.16 1.73
CA ARG A 238 -4.90 -24.77 0.39
C ARG A 238 -4.72 -23.68 -0.65
N LEU A 239 -3.56 -23.68 -1.28
CA LEU A 239 -3.25 -22.74 -2.35
C LEU A 239 -3.43 -23.47 -3.67
N ASP A 240 -4.57 -23.24 -4.33
CA ASP A 240 -4.78 -23.61 -5.72
C ASP A 240 -5.08 -22.34 -6.50
N PHE A 241 -4.43 -22.17 -7.65
CA PHE A 241 -4.47 -20.94 -8.42
C PHE A 241 -4.76 -21.18 -9.91
N PRO A 242 -5.82 -21.94 -10.26
CA PRO A 242 -6.12 -22.27 -11.65
C PRO A 242 -6.49 -21.02 -12.46
N PHE A 243 -6.92 -19.94 -11.81
CA PHE A 243 -7.21 -18.68 -12.48
C PHE A 243 -5.95 -17.97 -13.02
N LEU A 244 -4.75 -18.25 -12.48
CA LEU A 244 -3.51 -17.62 -12.96
C LEU A 244 -3.19 -18.01 -14.40
N GLU A 245 -3.65 -19.18 -14.84
CA GLU A 245 -3.51 -19.64 -16.23
C GLU A 245 -4.18 -18.68 -17.23
N ARG A 246 -5.14 -17.88 -16.75
CA ARG A 246 -5.90 -16.91 -17.55
C ARG A 246 -5.25 -15.52 -17.57
N MET A 247 -4.27 -15.25 -16.71
CA MET A 247 -3.59 -13.95 -16.61
C MET A 247 -2.40 -13.89 -17.59
N ALA A 248 -2.71 -13.73 -18.88
CA ALA A 248 -1.72 -13.82 -19.95
C ALA A 248 -0.57 -12.79 -19.86
N SER A 249 -0.78 -11.64 -19.20
CA SER A 249 0.22 -10.59 -19.02
C SER A 249 1.02 -10.67 -17.72
N LEU A 250 0.76 -11.65 -16.86
CA LEU A 250 1.36 -11.73 -15.53
C LEU A 250 2.89 -11.87 -15.63
N VAL A 251 3.60 -10.91 -15.05
CA VAL A 251 5.07 -10.82 -15.01
C VAL A 251 5.60 -11.12 -13.60
N LEU A 252 4.90 -10.64 -12.57
CA LEU A 252 5.26 -10.85 -11.17
C LEU A 252 4.09 -11.42 -10.39
N LEU A 253 4.36 -12.48 -9.63
CA LEU A 253 3.45 -13.06 -8.67
C LEU A 253 4.10 -13.08 -7.30
N ASP A 254 3.48 -12.43 -6.31
CA ASP A 254 3.86 -12.48 -4.90
C ASP A 254 2.73 -13.12 -4.09
N VAL A 255 3.00 -14.27 -3.48
CA VAL A 255 2.05 -15.00 -2.65
C VAL A 255 2.53 -14.97 -1.21
N ILE A 256 1.74 -14.34 -0.34
CA ILE A 256 1.98 -14.22 1.08
C ILE A 256 0.89 -14.99 1.80
N THR A 257 1.24 -16.11 2.42
CA THR A 257 0.32 -16.90 3.24
C THR A 257 0.70 -16.88 4.71
N SER A 258 -0.32 -16.90 5.57
CA SER A 258 -0.15 -17.00 7.02
C SER A 258 -0.31 -18.44 7.54
N TYR A 259 -0.64 -19.40 6.69
CA TYR A 259 -0.78 -20.81 7.06
C TYR A 259 0.20 -21.69 6.31
N THR A 260 0.66 -22.73 6.99
CA THR A 260 1.36 -23.82 6.32
C THR A 260 0.33 -24.76 5.73
N SER A 261 0.32 -24.80 4.41
CA SER A 261 -0.51 -25.70 3.64
C SER A 261 0.17 -27.08 3.55
N ASP A 262 -0.55 -28.14 3.93
CA ASP A 262 -0.14 -29.54 3.66
C ASP A 262 -0.29 -29.92 2.16
N THR A 263 -0.64 -28.96 1.30
CA THR A 263 -0.79 -29.20 -0.14
C THR A 263 0.59 -29.33 -0.77
N ASP A 264 0.78 -30.39 -1.55
CA ASP A 264 2.03 -30.63 -2.27
C ASP A 264 2.40 -29.44 -3.17
N MET A 265 3.69 -29.09 -3.17
CA MET A 265 4.22 -27.94 -3.90
C MET A 265 3.99 -28.07 -5.41
N HIS A 266 4.00 -29.30 -5.93
CA HIS A 266 3.67 -29.55 -7.34
C HIS A 266 2.25 -29.07 -7.70
N THR A 267 1.27 -29.31 -6.82
CA THR A 267 -0.11 -28.82 -7.02
C THR A 267 -0.16 -27.29 -6.96
N LYS A 268 0.54 -26.67 -5.99
CA LYS A 268 0.60 -25.21 -5.86
C LYS A 268 1.20 -24.54 -7.09
N LEU A 269 2.18 -25.17 -7.74
CA LEU A 269 2.95 -24.61 -8.84
C LEU A 269 2.47 -25.06 -10.23
N ARG A 270 1.37 -25.80 -10.34
CA ARG A 270 0.88 -26.32 -11.63
C ARG A 270 0.65 -25.23 -12.68
N PHE A 271 0.23 -24.04 -12.24
CA PHE A 271 -0.01 -22.87 -13.10
C PHE A 271 1.26 -22.40 -13.84
N LEU A 272 2.46 -22.75 -13.36
CA LEU A 272 3.71 -22.38 -14.00
C LEU A 272 3.85 -22.94 -15.43
N THR A 273 3.18 -24.06 -15.72
CA THR A 273 3.16 -24.68 -17.05
C THR A 273 2.36 -23.86 -18.08
N SER A 274 1.47 -23.00 -17.59
CA SER A 274 0.48 -22.26 -18.37
C SER A 274 0.78 -20.75 -18.40
N THR A 275 1.50 -20.21 -17.41
CA THR A 275 1.93 -18.81 -17.40
C THR A 275 3.09 -18.56 -18.37
N ARG A 276 2.83 -17.80 -19.44
CA ARG A 276 3.82 -17.57 -20.51
C ARG A 276 4.75 -16.39 -20.27
N ARG A 277 4.40 -15.44 -19.39
CA ARG A 277 5.16 -14.18 -19.19
C ARG A 277 5.73 -14.01 -17.79
N LEU A 278 5.48 -14.96 -16.89
CA LEU A 278 5.88 -14.86 -15.50
C LEU A 278 7.41 -14.91 -15.40
N GLN A 279 7.99 -13.85 -14.84
CA GLN A 279 9.44 -13.71 -14.67
C GLN A 279 9.85 -13.74 -13.20
N TYR A 280 8.97 -13.30 -12.30
CA TYR A 280 9.26 -13.17 -10.88
C TYR A 280 8.20 -13.89 -10.07
N LEU A 281 8.63 -14.82 -9.23
CA LEU A 281 7.78 -15.54 -8.31
C LEU A 281 8.31 -15.36 -6.89
N VAL A 282 7.49 -14.81 -6.01
CA VAL A 282 7.77 -14.68 -4.58
C VAL A 282 6.75 -15.51 -3.82
N PHE A 283 7.21 -16.40 -2.96
CA PHE A 283 6.38 -17.17 -2.05
C PHE A 283 6.84 -16.93 -0.63
N THR A 284 5.97 -16.39 0.22
CA THR A 284 6.22 -16.15 1.63
C THR A 284 5.32 -17.06 2.48
N GLU A 285 5.91 -18.02 3.20
CA GLU A 285 5.18 -18.97 4.07
C GLU A 285 5.67 -18.89 5.54
N PRO A 286 4.85 -19.28 6.54
CA PRO A 286 5.28 -19.39 7.94
C PRO A 286 6.35 -20.46 8.16
N LEU A 287 7.25 -20.23 9.12
CA LEU A 287 8.36 -21.14 9.47
C LEU A 287 7.94 -22.53 10.03
N SER A 288 6.65 -22.75 10.31
CA SER A 288 6.19 -23.93 11.03
C SER A 288 5.97 -25.13 10.10
N ARG A 289 6.99 -26.00 9.94
CA ARG A 289 6.95 -27.40 9.41
C ARG A 289 7.73 -27.73 8.12
N TYR A 290 8.82 -27.03 7.80
CA TYR A 290 9.82 -27.58 6.88
C TYR A 290 10.72 -28.65 7.56
N SER A 291 10.11 -29.69 8.16
CA SER A 291 10.84 -30.81 8.77
C SER A 291 11.12 -31.95 7.78
N ASN A 292 10.44 -32.00 6.64
CA ASN A 292 10.71 -32.94 5.54
C ASN A 292 11.14 -32.16 4.28
N LYS A 293 12.45 -31.93 4.13
CA LYS A 293 13.03 -30.95 3.19
C LYS A 293 13.40 -31.47 1.79
N VAL A 294 13.40 -32.79 1.55
CA VAL A 294 14.00 -33.34 0.33
C VAL A 294 12.97 -33.52 -0.78
N THR A 295 11.81 -34.11 -0.50
CA THR A 295 10.81 -34.43 -1.53
C THR A 295 10.06 -33.22 -2.09
N THR A 296 9.89 -32.17 -1.28
CA THR A 296 9.20 -30.92 -1.70
C THR A 296 10.06 -30.02 -2.57
N PHE A 297 11.39 -30.15 -2.50
CA PHE A 297 12.30 -29.35 -3.31
C PHE A 297 12.46 -29.92 -4.71
N ASP A 298 12.63 -31.24 -4.84
CA ASP A 298 12.75 -31.91 -6.14
C ASP A 298 11.49 -31.72 -7.01
N THR A 299 10.30 -31.75 -6.39
CA THR A 299 9.03 -31.48 -7.09
C THR A 299 8.87 -30.01 -7.47
N ALA A 300 9.32 -29.08 -6.64
CA ALA A 300 9.32 -27.65 -6.97
C ALA A 300 10.28 -27.34 -8.12
N GLN A 301 11.48 -27.95 -8.11
CA GLN A 301 12.47 -27.80 -9.16
C GLN A 301 11.95 -28.29 -10.51
N ALA A 302 11.25 -29.44 -10.53
CA ALA A 302 10.59 -29.93 -11.72
C ALA A 302 9.53 -28.94 -12.25
N ALA A 303 8.74 -28.33 -11.36
CA ALA A 303 7.74 -27.32 -11.74
C ALA A 303 8.37 -26.02 -12.28
N PHE A 304 9.46 -25.54 -11.66
CA PHE A 304 10.18 -24.35 -12.14
C PHE A 304 10.82 -24.57 -13.51
N ALA A 305 11.35 -25.77 -13.77
CA ALA A 305 11.94 -26.11 -15.07
C ALA A 305 10.93 -26.04 -16.24
N LEU A 306 9.63 -26.17 -15.96
CA LEU A 306 8.57 -26.07 -16.96
C LEU A 306 8.23 -24.62 -17.33
N CYS A 307 8.68 -23.63 -16.54
CA CYS A 307 8.44 -22.21 -16.79
C CYS A 307 9.71 -21.53 -17.33
N HIS A 308 9.94 -21.65 -18.65
CA HIS A 308 11.16 -21.13 -19.29
C HIS A 308 11.32 -19.61 -19.21
N THR A 309 10.28 -18.86 -18.84
CA THR A 309 10.32 -17.41 -18.70
C THR A 309 10.65 -16.93 -17.29
N LEU A 310 10.65 -17.85 -16.32
CA LEU A 310 10.93 -17.54 -14.93
C LEU A 310 12.41 -17.19 -14.74
N LYS A 311 12.67 -15.98 -14.25
CA LYS A 311 14.03 -15.46 -14.01
C LYS A 311 14.41 -15.44 -12.55
N HIS A 312 13.42 -15.30 -11.67
CA HIS A 312 13.65 -15.15 -10.24
C HIS A 312 12.58 -15.88 -9.43
N VAL A 313 13.04 -16.66 -8.47
CA VAL A 313 12.20 -17.33 -7.48
C VAL A 313 12.73 -16.97 -6.09
N ASP A 314 11.87 -16.38 -5.27
CA ASP A 314 12.18 -16.03 -3.89
C ASP A 314 11.21 -16.75 -2.95
N ILE A 315 11.73 -17.75 -2.21
CA ILE A 315 10.94 -18.47 -1.22
C ILE A 315 11.36 -17.96 0.15
N ARG A 316 10.51 -17.12 0.74
CA ARG A 316 10.73 -16.49 2.03
C ARG A 316 10.05 -17.30 3.13
N GLN A 317 10.78 -17.53 4.20
CA GLN A 317 10.20 -18.02 5.44
C GLN A 317 9.92 -16.84 6.37
N LYS A 318 8.65 -16.64 6.69
CA LYS A 318 8.22 -15.66 7.68
C LYS A 318 8.37 -16.27 9.07
N GLY A 319 9.28 -15.71 9.87
CA GLY A 319 9.35 -16.00 11.29
C GLY A 319 8.05 -15.60 11.96
N TRP A 320 7.18 -16.58 12.23
CA TRP A 320 5.94 -16.34 12.95
C TRP A 320 6.29 -16.17 14.44
N THR A 321 6.21 -14.95 14.96
CA THR A 321 6.03 -14.72 16.39
C THR A 321 4.55 -14.37 16.61
N PRO A 322 3.76 -15.26 17.23
CA PRO A 322 2.40 -14.94 17.67
C PRO A 322 2.44 -13.70 18.57
N GLY A 323 1.62 -12.68 18.29
CA GLY A 323 1.48 -11.47 19.13
C GLY A 323 2.29 -10.23 18.73
N ARG A 324 2.98 -10.20 17.59
CA ARG A 324 3.75 -9.00 17.14
C ARG A 324 3.08 -8.13 16.06
N TYR A 325 1.88 -8.47 15.62
CA TYR A 325 1.10 -7.59 14.72
C TYR A 325 0.22 -6.57 15.47
N ASP A 326 0.11 -6.68 16.80
CA ASP A 326 -0.69 -5.74 17.62
C ASP A 326 0.05 -4.45 18.02
N ARG A 327 1.36 -4.32 17.72
CA ARG A 327 2.12 -3.09 18.01
C ARG A 327 3.26 -2.88 17.02
N PHE A 328 2.97 -2.26 15.87
CA PHE A 328 3.98 -1.53 15.10
C PHE A 328 3.95 -0.04 15.50
N TYR A 329 4.37 0.25 16.74
CA TYR A 329 5.10 1.50 17.01
C TYR A 329 6.58 1.26 16.66
N PRO A 330 7.33 2.29 16.22
CA PRO A 330 8.73 2.12 15.86
C PRO A 330 9.52 1.67 17.09
N PRO A 331 10.41 0.67 17.00
CA PRO A 331 11.22 0.28 18.14
C PRO A 331 12.16 1.44 18.54
N GLN A 332 11.82 2.11 19.64
CA GLN A 332 12.77 2.88 20.44
C GLN A 332 13.68 1.88 21.15
N ASN A 333 14.70 1.39 20.45
CA ASN A 333 15.99 0.89 20.96
C ASN A 333 16.62 -0.03 19.90
N SER A 334 17.38 0.60 19.02
CA SER A 334 18.21 -0.02 17.99
C SER A 334 19.49 -0.64 18.57
N GLY A 335 19.35 -1.65 19.44
CA GLY A 335 20.51 -2.29 20.08
C GLY A 335 20.47 -3.82 20.18
N GLU A 336 19.29 -4.45 20.25
CA GLU A 336 19.21 -5.89 20.55
C GLU A 336 18.57 -6.76 19.47
N MET A 337 18.08 -6.18 18.37
CA MET A 337 17.49 -6.94 17.26
C MET A 337 18.52 -7.36 16.19
N GLU A 338 19.81 -7.20 16.46
CA GLU A 338 20.91 -7.52 15.54
C GLU A 338 21.57 -8.88 15.78
N ARG A 339 21.16 -9.64 16.82
CA ARG A 339 21.82 -10.92 17.18
C ARG A 339 20.97 -12.19 17.05
N ARG A 340 19.71 -12.10 16.60
CA ARG A 340 18.87 -13.29 16.30
C ARG A 340 18.42 -13.41 14.84
N VAL A 341 18.86 -12.51 13.96
CA VAL A 341 18.79 -12.69 12.50
C VAL A 341 20.09 -13.35 12.04
N VAL A 342 20.37 -14.55 12.55
CA VAL A 342 21.48 -15.37 12.06
C VAL A 342 20.85 -16.55 11.32
N ARG A 343 20.96 -16.48 9.99
CA ARG A 343 20.76 -17.55 8.99
C ARG A 343 19.32 -18.01 8.72
N ALA A 344 18.61 -17.22 7.92
CA ALA A 344 17.61 -17.74 6.97
C ALA A 344 17.48 -16.75 5.79
N HIS A 345 18.61 -16.46 5.14
CA HIS A 345 18.64 -15.89 3.80
C HIS A 345 19.35 -16.91 2.93
N GLU A 346 18.59 -17.86 2.42
CA GLU A 346 18.97 -18.55 1.20
C GLU A 346 18.21 -17.84 0.08
N ILE A 347 18.79 -16.74 -0.42
CA ILE A 347 18.35 -16.16 -1.69
C ILE A 347 18.89 -17.11 -2.77
N TYR A 348 18.04 -17.99 -3.29
CA TYR A 348 18.40 -18.85 -4.40
C TYR A 348 18.32 -18.05 -5.70
N ALA A 349 19.40 -17.33 -6.01
CA ALA A 349 19.57 -16.74 -7.33
C ALA A 349 19.82 -17.89 -8.35
N TRP A 350 18.80 -18.26 -9.12
CA TRP A 350 18.98 -19.15 -10.26
C TRP A 350 19.78 -18.39 -11.34
N ARG A 351 21.06 -18.73 -11.49
CA ARG A 351 21.90 -18.26 -12.60
C ARG A 351 22.04 -19.35 -13.63
N GLU A 352 21.79 -18.92 -14.86
CA GLU A 352 21.98 -19.57 -16.15
C GLU A 352 23.17 -20.55 -16.18
N ASN A 353 22.89 -21.79 -16.58
CA ASN A 353 23.83 -22.58 -17.38
C ASN A 353 23.14 -22.80 -18.74
N PRO A 354 23.81 -22.52 -19.87
CA PRO A 354 23.26 -22.72 -21.21
C PRO A 354 22.92 -24.18 -21.51
#